data_AF-A0A944SET9-F1
#
_entry.id   AF-A0A944SET9-F1
#
_cell.length_a   1.000
_cell.length_b   1.000
_cell.length_c   1.000
_cell.angle_alpha   90.00
_cell.angle_beta   90.00
_cell.angle_gamma   90.00
#
_symmetry.space_group_name_H-M   'P 1'
#
loop_
_entity.id
_entity.type
_entity.pdbx_description
1 polymer ?
#
loop_
_entity_poly.entity_id
_entity_poly.type
_entity_poly.pdbx_seq_one_letter_code
_entity_poly.pdbx_strand_id
1 'polypeptide(L)'
;MSEETTKSVRIIVKGRVQGVWFRAWTQQEAQKRGLSGWVRNRMDGSVEALFYGPKNVVNDMMEACWNGPPSARVDSLTPDKTEEIPGHGDFRTYPTV
;
A
#
# COMPACT_ATOMS: atom_id res chain seq x y z
N MET A 1 -20.30 -9.23 18.31
CA MET A 1 -19.27 -9.36 17.27
C MET A 1 -19.29 -8.11 16.43
N SER A 2 -18.22 -7.32 16.44
CA SER A 2 -18.04 -6.19 15.54
C SER A 2 -17.97 -6.72 14.11
N GLU A 3 -18.85 -6.24 13.23
CA GLU A 3 -18.74 -6.50 11.79
C GLU A 3 -17.36 -6.01 11.33
N GLU A 4 -16.46 -6.93 11.02
CA GLU A 4 -15.14 -6.60 10.54
C GLU A 4 -15.29 -6.13 9.08
N THR A 5 -15.59 -4.84 8.91
CA THR A 5 -15.82 -4.27 7.59
C THR A 5 -14.51 -4.32 6.80
N THR A 6 -14.48 -5.13 5.74
CA THR A 6 -13.39 -5.12 4.77
C THR A 6 -13.39 -3.83 3.97
N LYS A 7 -12.20 -3.31 3.67
CA LYS A 7 -11.99 -2.07 2.90
C LYS A 7 -10.99 -2.33 1.80
N SER A 8 -11.26 -1.79 0.61
CA SER A 8 -10.27 -1.63 -0.45
C SER A 8 -9.90 -0.16 -0.61
N VAL A 9 -8.61 0.13 -0.66
CA VAL A 9 -8.10 1.49 -0.86
C VAL A 9 -6.90 1.47 -1.78
N ARG A 10 -6.91 2.38 -2.74
CA ARG A 10 -5.76 2.68 -3.57
C ARG A 10 -5.08 3.91 -2.99
N ILE A 11 -3.75 3.91 -2.92
CA ILE A 11 -2.99 5.07 -2.49
C ILE A 11 -1.97 5.46 -3.54
N ILE A 12 -1.72 6.76 -3.66
CA ILE A 12 -0.59 7.33 -4.39
C ILE A 12 0.33 7.99 -3.36
N VAL A 13 1.57 7.53 -3.31
CA VAL A 13 2.61 8.05 -2.41
C VAL A 13 3.64 8.81 -3.24
N LYS A 14 3.93 10.05 -2.84
CA LYS A 14 4.92 10.91 -3.51
C LYS A 14 6.00 11.33 -2.52
N GLY A 15 7.17 11.64 -3.07
CA GLY A 15 8.36 12.09 -2.34
C GLY A 15 9.59 11.30 -2.76
N ARG A 16 10.55 11.11 -1.85
CA ARG A 16 11.68 10.21 -2.05
C ARG A 16 11.24 8.77 -1.76
N VAL A 17 10.53 8.15 -2.70
CA VAL A 17 9.91 6.82 -2.54
C VAL A 17 10.36 5.79 -3.58
N GLN A 18 11.15 6.18 -4.59
CA GLN A 18 11.79 5.26 -5.52
C GLN A 18 13.30 5.17 -5.29
N GLY A 19 13.90 4.02 -5.63
CA GLY A 19 15.32 3.74 -5.35
C GLY A 19 15.66 3.57 -3.86
N VAL A 20 14.65 3.53 -2.99
CA VAL A 20 14.79 3.48 -1.52
C VAL A 20 14.12 2.25 -0.90
N TRP A 21 13.94 1.20 -1.70
CA TRP A 21 13.33 -0.08 -1.28
C TRP A 21 11.85 0.01 -0.85
N PHE A 22 11.17 1.15 -1.06
CA PHE A 22 9.77 1.37 -0.67
C PHE A 22 8.82 0.29 -1.19
N ARG A 23 8.88 -0.07 -2.48
CA ARG A 23 8.00 -1.09 -3.08
C ARG A 23 8.12 -2.45 -2.39
N ALA A 24 9.34 -2.91 -2.14
CA ALA A 24 9.58 -4.20 -1.48
C ALA A 24 9.20 -4.14 0.01
N TRP A 25 9.49 -3.02 0.67
CA TRP A 25 9.04 -2.75 2.04
C TRP A 25 7.51 -2.82 2.17
N THR A 26 6.77 -2.15 1.28
CA THR A 26 5.30 -2.14 1.26
C THR A 26 4.75 -3.55 1.11
N GLN A 27 5.33 -4.36 0.21
CA GLN A 27 4.93 -5.75 0.06
C GLN A 27 5.12 -6.53 1.37
N GLN A 28 6.29 -6.43 2.00
CA GLN A 28 6.58 -7.16 3.23
C GLN A 28 5.65 -6.76 4.38
N GLU A 29 5.43 -5.47 4.57
CA GLU A 29 4.54 -4.98 5.63
C GLU A 29 3.08 -5.36 5.40
N ALA A 30 2.61 -5.30 4.15
CA ALA A 30 1.25 -5.75 3.81
C ALA A 30 1.07 -7.26 4.06
N GLN A 31 2.05 -8.09 3.69
CA GLN A 31 2.03 -9.53 3.94
C GLN A 31 2.04 -9.87 5.44
N LYS A 32 2.89 -9.20 6.24
CA LYS A 32 2.92 -9.38 7.71
C LYS A 32 1.58 -9.07 8.36
N ARG A 33 0.82 -8.15 7.78
CA ARG A 33 -0.51 -7.73 8.23
C ARG A 33 -1.65 -8.58 7.67
N GLY A 34 -1.37 -9.55 6.80
CA GLY A 34 -2.40 -10.36 6.15
C GLY A 34 -3.27 -9.60 5.15
N LEU A 35 -2.76 -8.49 4.60
CA LEU A 35 -3.47 -7.72 3.57
C LEU A 35 -3.28 -8.34 2.19
N SER A 36 -4.31 -8.27 1.35
CA SER A 36 -4.24 -8.61 -0.07
C SER A 36 -4.09 -7.35 -0.91
N GLY A 37 -3.52 -7.47 -2.11
CA GLY A 37 -3.38 -6.34 -3.02
C GLY A 37 -2.07 -6.30 -3.78
N TRP A 38 -1.63 -5.09 -4.12
CA TRP A 38 -0.43 -4.93 -4.93
C TRP A 38 0.25 -3.58 -4.71
N VAL A 39 1.50 -3.48 -5.14
CA VAL A 39 2.28 -2.24 -5.15
C VAL A 39 3.13 -2.12 -6.42
N ARG A 40 3.23 -0.91 -7.00
CA ARG A 40 4.07 -0.61 -8.16
C ARG A 40 4.69 0.77 -8.09
N ASN A 41 5.81 0.92 -8.78
CA ASN A 41 6.37 2.23 -9.07
C ASN A 41 5.66 2.83 -10.28
N ARG A 42 5.59 4.15 -10.33
CA ARG A 42 5.10 4.90 -11.48
C ARG A 42 6.23 5.68 -12.16
N MET A 43 6.12 5.92 -13.47
CA MET A 43 7.10 6.67 -14.26
C MET A 43 7.22 8.14 -13.80
N ASP A 44 6.18 8.68 -13.16
CA ASP A 44 6.17 10.02 -12.58
C ASP A 44 6.95 10.12 -11.25
N GLY A 45 7.61 9.05 -10.82
CA GLY A 45 8.37 8.98 -9.57
C GLY A 45 7.54 8.62 -8.32
N SER A 46 6.22 8.48 -8.44
CA SER A 46 5.36 8.06 -7.33
C SER A 46 5.33 6.53 -7.13
N VAL A 47 4.80 6.09 -6.01
CA VAL A 47 4.44 4.69 -5.75
C VAL A 47 2.93 4.59 -5.64
N GLU A 48 2.34 3.60 -6.30
CA GLU A 48 0.92 3.29 -6.22
C GLU A 48 0.73 1.92 -5.56
N ALA A 49 -0.21 1.83 -4.63
CA ALA A 49 -0.54 0.58 -3.97
C ALA A 49 -2.05 0.41 -3.80
N LEU A 50 -2.51 -0.84 -3.84
CA LEU A 50 -3.86 -1.24 -3.47
C LEU A 50 -3.77 -2.12 -2.22
N PHE A 51 -4.54 -1.78 -1.18
CA PHE A 51 -4.68 -2.59 0.02
C PHE A 51 -6.13 -3.04 0.18
N TYR A 52 -6.32 -4.34 0.42
CA TYR A 52 -7.60 -4.95 0.72
C TYR A 52 -7.51 -5.81 1.99
N GLY A 53 -8.44 -5.61 2.91
CA GLY A 53 -8.54 -6.38 4.16
C GLY A 53 -9.39 -5.67 5.21
N PRO A 54 -9.30 -6.09 6.49
CA PRO A 54 -9.99 -5.43 7.60
C PRO A 54 -9.68 -3.92 7.66
N LYS A 55 -10.70 -3.08 7.84
CA LYS A 55 -10.58 -1.62 7.79
C LYS A 55 -9.50 -1.05 8.72
N ASN A 56 -9.39 -1.56 9.94
CA ASN A 56 -8.35 -1.19 10.90
C ASN A 56 -6.95 -1.51 10.37
N VAL A 57 -6.74 -2.74 9.89
CA VAL A 57 -5.44 -3.18 9.37
C VAL A 57 -5.02 -2.38 8.13
N VAL A 58 -5.98 -2.05 7.25
CA VAL A 58 -5.75 -1.17 6.10
C VAL A 58 -5.36 0.24 6.53
N ASN A 59 -6.02 0.79 7.55
CA ASN A 59 -5.69 2.12 8.07
C ASN A 59 -4.28 2.15 8.69
N ASP A 60 -3.94 1.15 9.51
CA ASP A 60 -2.61 1.02 10.11
C ASP A 60 -1.51 0.87 9.03
N MET A 61 -1.82 0.18 7.92
CA MET A 61 -0.89 0.08 6.78
C MET A 61 -0.70 1.43 6.08
N MET A 62 -1.75 2.24 5.93
CA MET A 62 -1.61 3.59 5.38
C MET A 62 -0.79 4.50 6.30
N GLU A 63 -0.94 4.39 7.62
CA GLU A 63 -0.10 5.11 8.58
C GLU A 63 1.36 4.66 8.51
N ALA A 64 1.61 3.36 8.38
CA ALA A 64 2.96 2.85 8.16
C ALA A 64 3.57 3.44 6.87
N CYS A 65 2.79 3.55 5.80
CA CYS A 65 3.24 4.13 4.53
C CYS A 65 3.69 5.59 4.64
N TRP A 66 3.23 6.36 5.64
CA TRP A 66 3.76 7.71 5.90
C TRP A 66 5.20 7.68 6.44
N ASN A 67 5.56 6.66 7.20
CA ASN A 67 6.92 6.48 7.71
C ASN A 67 7.83 5.84 6.64
N GLY A 68 7.35 4.78 5.98
CA GLY A 68 8.11 4.04 4.98
C GLY A 68 9.39 3.37 5.54
N PRO A 69 10.26 2.85 4.66
CA PRO A 69 11.58 2.34 5.07
C PRO A 69 12.53 3.49 5.44
N PRO A 70 13.64 3.22 6.17
CA PRO A 70 14.53 4.27 6.72
C PRO A 70 15.08 5.28 5.71
N SER A 71 15.24 4.89 4.44
CA SER A 71 15.78 5.76 3.39
C SER A 71 14.72 6.56 2.64
N ALA A 72 13.44 6.34 2.93
CA ALA A 72 12.33 7.02 2.27
C ALA A 72 11.98 8.34 2.96
N ARG A 73 11.39 9.24 2.18
CA ARG A 73 10.71 10.44 2.69
C ARG A 73 9.42 10.62 1.93
N VAL A 74 8.30 10.59 2.65
CA VAL A 74 6.96 10.73 2.07
C VAL A 74 6.53 12.18 2.22
N ASP A 75 6.34 12.84 1.09
CA ASP A 75 5.92 14.23 1.05
C ASP A 75 4.38 14.34 0.97
N SER A 76 3.72 13.35 0.35
CA SER A 76 2.25 13.25 0.31
C SER A 76 1.76 11.82 0.12
N LEU A 77 0.62 11.48 0.73
CA LEU A 77 -0.12 10.25 0.49
C LEU A 77 -1.58 10.60 0.17
N THR A 78 -2.06 10.18 -1.00
CA THR A 78 -3.45 10.43 -1.44
C THR A 78 -4.23 9.12 -1.50
N PRO A 79 -5.17 8.88 -0.57
CA PRO A 79 -6.04 7.71 -0.61
C PRO A 79 -7.24 7.92 -1.55
N ASP A 80 -7.61 6.86 -2.27
CA ASP A 80 -8.79 6.76 -3.11
C ASP A 80 -9.55 5.47 -2.76
N LYS A 81 -10.83 5.60 -2.41
CA LYS A 81 -11.67 4.44 -2.08
C LYS A 81 -12.00 3.73 -3.39
N THR A 82 -11.84 2.42 -3.41
CA THR A 82 -12.16 1.60 -4.58
C THR A 82 -12.98 0.38 -4.20
N GLU A 83 -13.65 -0.21 -5.17
CA GLU A 83 -14.38 -1.48 -5.06
C GLU A 83 -13.54 -2.65 -5.62
N GLU A 84 -12.31 -2.39 -6.07
CA GLU A 84 -11.39 -3.43 -6.54
C GLU A 84 -11.07 -4.42 -5.42
N ILE A 85 -11.42 -5.69 -5.62
CA ILE A 85 -11.07 -6.78 -4.71
C ILE A 85 -9.95 -7.61 -5.36
N PRO A 86 -8.70 -7.46 -4.91
CA PRO A 86 -7.60 -8.29 -5.39
C PRO A 86 -7.81 -9.75 -4.98
N GLY A 87 -7.22 -10.68 -5.73
CA GLY A 87 -7.26 -12.11 -5.41
C GLY A 87 -6.88 -12.36 -3.95
N HIS A 88 -7.73 -13.12 -3.25
CA HIS A 88 -7.63 -13.32 -1.81
C HIS A 88 -6.32 -14.01 -1.43
N GLY A 89 -5.60 -13.47 -0.45
CA GLY A 89 -4.44 -14.11 0.16
C GLY A 89 -3.08 -13.69 -0.41
N ASP A 90 -3.04 -12.92 -1.50
CA ASP A 90 -1.79 -12.51 -2.13
C ASP A 90 -1.57 -10.99 -2.10
N PHE A 91 -0.35 -10.59 -1.69
CA PHE A 91 0.15 -9.24 -1.91
C PHE A 91 1.34 -9.26 -2.87
N ARG A 92 1.19 -8.62 -4.03
CA ARG A 92 2.11 -8.76 -5.17
C ARG A 92 2.79 -7.44 -5.56
N THR A 93 3.98 -7.55 -6.16
CA THR A 93 4.63 -6.39 -6.80
C THR A 93 4.29 -6.38 -8.29
N TYR A 94 3.78 -5.26 -8.78
CA TYR A 94 3.49 -5.07 -10.20
C TYR A 94 4.64 -4.36 -10.92
N PRO A 95 4.75 -4.53 -12.26
CA PRO A 95 5.70 -3.79 -13.09
C PRO A 95 5.53 -2.28 -12.93
N THR A 96 6.62 -1.54 -13.21
CA THR A 96 6.58 -0.08 -13.26
C THR A 96 5.72 0.38 -14.45
N VAL A 97 4.86 1.38 -14.24
CA VAL A 97 3.96 1.93 -15.28
C VAL A 97 3.99 3.44 -15.37
#